data_AF-A0A965ABY5-F1
#
_entry.id   AF-A0A965ABY5-F1
#
_cell.length_a   1.000
_cell.length_b   1.000
_cell.length_c   1.000
_cell.angle_alpha   90.00
_cell.angle_beta   90.00
_cell.angle_gamma   90.00
#
_symmetry.space_group_name_H-M   'P 1'
#
loop_
_entity.id
_entity.type
_entity.pdbx_description
1 polymer ?
#
loop_
_entity_poly.entity_id
_entity_poly.type
_entity_poly.pdbx_seq_one_letter_code
_entity_poly.pdbx_strand_id
1 'polypeptide(L)'
;VEKDVTLKDLKTIYRNFMKDWHPDKIQDNEVAKKEAEEKSKAFIEAYHLLVSIAPETHEQQLPQYTETMNSSRLIDFQYKGQTLEVGFADGSRYEFFGVPKSIYNKFINSATPDRFARRHVYHSHVYRKISKAKEA
;
A
#
# COMPACT_ATOMS: atom_id res chain seq x y z
N VAL A 1 1.07 -18.05 3.52
CA VAL A 1 1.34 -17.09 2.42
C VAL A 1 2.84 -17.16 2.17
N GLU A 2 3.24 -17.65 1.01
CA GLU A 2 4.65 -17.86 0.64
C GLU A 2 5.43 -16.55 0.78
N LYS A 3 6.59 -16.63 1.45
CA LYS A 3 7.37 -15.48 1.93
C LYS A 3 8.33 -14.90 0.88
N ASP A 4 8.37 -15.46 -0.33
CA ASP A 4 9.53 -15.32 -1.23
C ASP A 4 9.17 -14.88 -2.67
N VAL A 5 8.00 -14.25 -2.89
CA VAL A 5 7.69 -13.71 -4.21
C VAL A 5 8.51 -12.42 -4.43
N THR A 6 9.44 -12.45 -5.39
CA THR A 6 10.30 -11.30 -5.71
C THR A 6 9.57 -10.27 -6.56
N LEU A 7 10.12 -9.05 -6.67
CA LEU A 7 9.58 -8.04 -7.61
C LEU A 7 9.62 -8.54 -9.06
N LYS A 8 10.62 -9.37 -9.40
CA LYS A 8 10.74 -9.99 -10.72
C LYS A 8 9.60 -10.98 -10.96
N ASP A 9 9.22 -11.77 -9.96
CA ASP A 9 8.12 -12.73 -10.07
C ASP A 9 6.79 -12.01 -10.22
N LEU A 10 6.53 -10.99 -9.39
CA LEU A 10 5.33 -10.14 -9.51
C LEU A 10 5.20 -9.54 -10.92
N LYS A 11 6.31 -9.01 -11.45
CA LYS A 11 6.35 -8.43 -12.79
C LYS A 11 6.10 -9.46 -13.89
N THR A 12 6.61 -10.68 -13.72
CA THR A 12 6.41 -11.78 -14.67
C THR A 12 4.96 -12.24 -14.68
N ILE A 13 4.38 -12.46 -13.49
CA ILE A 13 2.98 -12.81 -13.31
C ILE A 13 2.07 -11.75 -13.94
N TYR A 14 2.35 -10.46 -13.67
CA TYR A 14 1.62 -9.35 -14.28
C TYR A 14 1.65 -9.34 -15.80
N ARG A 15 2.84 -9.50 -16.39
CA ARG A 15 2.99 -9.52 -17.86
C ARG A 15 2.27 -10.70 -18.50
N ASN A 16 2.34 -11.88 -17.90
CA ASN A 16 1.65 -13.06 -18.42
C ASN A 16 0.13 -12.88 -18.35
N PHE A 17 -0.38 -12.39 -17.22
CA PHE A 17 -1.81 -12.10 -17.08
C PHE A 17 -2.30 -11.09 -18.14
N MET A 18 -1.62 -9.95 -18.27
CA MET A 18 -2.01 -8.93 -19.25
C MET A 18 -1.87 -9.42 -20.69
N LYS A 19 -0.90 -10.29 -20.98
CA LYS A 19 -0.78 -10.91 -22.31
C LYS A 19 -2.01 -11.75 -22.64
N ASP A 20 -2.57 -12.48 -21.68
CA ASP A 20 -3.67 -13.41 -21.93
C ASP A 20 -5.04 -12.71 -21.90
N TRP A 21 -5.21 -11.69 -21.06
CA TRP A 21 -6.50 -11.08 -20.74
C TRP A 21 -6.64 -9.60 -21.16
N HIS A 22 -5.77 -9.09 -22.05
CA HIS A 22 -5.88 -7.69 -22.49
C HIS A 22 -7.23 -7.45 -23.21
N PRO A 23 -8.00 -6.42 -22.82
CA PRO A 23 -9.30 -6.14 -23.45
C PRO A 23 -9.22 -5.90 -24.96
N ASP A 24 -8.11 -5.35 -25.48
CA ASP A 24 -7.87 -5.20 -26.93
C ASP A 24 -7.91 -6.52 -27.74
N LYS A 25 -7.77 -7.68 -27.09
CA LYS A 25 -7.87 -8.98 -27.75
C LYS A 25 -9.31 -9.42 -27.99
N ILE A 26 -10.31 -8.70 -27.46
CA ILE A 26 -11.73 -9.02 -27.56
C ILE A 26 -12.38 -7.98 -28.47
N GLN A 27 -12.63 -8.36 -29.73
CA GLN A 27 -13.17 -7.43 -30.74
C GLN A 27 -14.68 -7.55 -30.92
N ASP A 28 -15.25 -8.75 -30.77
CA ASP A 28 -16.64 -9.05 -31.20
C ASP A 28 -17.57 -9.45 -30.04
N ASN A 29 -17.21 -9.15 -28.79
CA ASN A 29 -18.05 -9.45 -27.62
C ASN A 29 -17.92 -8.38 -26.54
N GLU A 30 -18.86 -7.44 -26.54
CA GLU A 30 -18.93 -6.32 -25.58
C GLU A 30 -19.04 -6.78 -24.12
N VAL A 31 -19.74 -7.88 -23.86
CA VAL A 31 -19.87 -8.43 -22.49
C VAL A 31 -18.52 -8.96 -22.02
N ALA A 32 -17.85 -9.77 -22.85
CA ALA A 32 -16.54 -10.32 -22.52
C ALA A 32 -15.45 -9.23 -22.43
N LYS A 33 -15.55 -8.18 -23.25
CA LYS A 33 -14.65 -7.03 -23.20
C LYS A 33 -14.77 -6.27 -21.88
N LYS A 34 -15.99 -5.97 -21.45
CA LYS A 34 -16.24 -5.32 -20.16
C LYS A 34 -15.75 -6.18 -18.97
N GLU A 35 -15.98 -7.49 -19.02
CA GLU A 35 -15.43 -8.41 -18.01
C GLU A 35 -13.89 -8.41 -17.97
N ALA A 36 -13.24 -8.36 -19.14
CA ALA A 36 -11.78 -8.28 -19.23
C ALA A 36 -11.24 -6.94 -18.70
N GLU A 37 -11.94 -5.83 -18.95
CA GLU A 37 -11.60 -4.52 -18.39
C GLU A 37 -11.67 -4.51 -16.86
N GLU A 38 -12.76 -5.02 -16.28
CA GLU A 38 -12.96 -5.09 -14.82
C GLU A 38 -11.90 -5.99 -14.17
N LYS A 39 -11.63 -7.17 -14.76
CA LYS A 39 -10.58 -8.09 -14.30
C LYS A 39 -9.20 -7.47 -14.41
N SER A 40 -8.88 -6.82 -15.53
CA SER A 40 -7.59 -6.17 -15.74
C SER A 40 -7.36 -5.06 -14.74
N LYS A 41 -8.38 -4.24 -14.47
CA LYS A 41 -8.31 -3.19 -13.46
C LYS A 41 -8.01 -3.75 -12.06
N ALA A 42 -8.76 -4.76 -11.63
CA ALA A 42 -8.55 -5.39 -10.33
C ALA A 42 -7.14 -6.00 -10.22
N PHE A 43 -6.65 -6.62 -11.30
CA PHE A 43 -5.32 -7.22 -11.34
C PHE A 43 -4.20 -6.16 -11.27
N ILE A 44 -4.35 -5.06 -12.02
CA ILE A 44 -3.41 -3.93 -11.99
C ILE A 44 -3.33 -3.34 -10.58
N GLU A 45 -4.47 -3.11 -9.92
CA GLU A 45 -4.53 -2.61 -8.55
C GLU A 45 -3.85 -3.57 -7.56
N ALA A 46 -4.12 -4.88 -7.66
CA ALA A 46 -3.47 -5.89 -6.84
C ALA A 46 -1.96 -5.96 -7.05
N TYR A 47 -1.51 -5.90 -8.32
CA TYR A 47 -0.08 -5.86 -8.65
C TYR A 47 0.62 -4.67 -8.01
N HIS A 48 0.07 -3.46 -8.15
CA HIS A 48 0.65 -2.26 -7.55
C HIS A 48 0.66 -2.31 -6.02
N LEU A 49 -0.39 -2.86 -5.40
CA LEU A 49 -0.41 -3.09 -3.95
C LEU A 49 0.73 -4.02 -3.53
N LEU A 50 0.85 -5.20 -4.16
CA LEU A 50 1.88 -6.18 -3.82
C LEU A 50 3.29 -5.63 -4.00
N VAL A 51 3.54 -4.93 -5.10
CA VAL A 51 4.84 -4.25 -5.34
C VAL A 51 5.11 -3.23 -4.23
N SER A 52 4.11 -2.46 -3.80
CA SER A 52 4.30 -1.40 -2.80
C SER A 52 4.59 -1.90 -1.37
N ILE A 53 4.26 -3.17 -1.07
CA ILE A 53 4.50 -3.80 0.23
C ILE A 53 5.61 -4.87 0.18
N ALA A 54 6.23 -5.07 -0.98
CA ALA A 54 7.25 -6.09 -1.15
C ALA A 54 8.50 -5.75 -0.33
N PRO A 55 9.21 -6.76 0.24
CA PRO A 55 10.43 -6.53 1.01
C PRO A 55 11.49 -5.72 0.24
N GLU A 56 11.71 -6.04 -1.04
CA GLU A 56 12.65 -5.29 -1.89
C GLU A 56 12.27 -3.81 -2.02
N THR A 57 10.97 -3.48 -2.09
CA THR A 57 10.49 -2.09 -2.12
C THR A 57 10.71 -1.41 -0.78
N HIS A 58 10.50 -2.11 0.34
CA HIS A 58 10.78 -1.58 1.67
C HIS A 58 12.26 -1.29 1.86
N GLU A 59 13.15 -2.19 1.43
CA GLU A 59 14.60 -1.99 1.49
C GLU A 59 15.04 -0.75 0.70
N GLN A 60 14.51 -0.58 -0.52
CA GLN A 60 14.80 0.60 -1.35
C GLN A 60 14.30 1.91 -0.73
N GLN A 61 13.18 1.87 0.00
CA GLN A 61 12.56 3.05 0.61
C GLN A 61 12.96 3.28 2.07
N LEU A 62 13.71 2.35 2.68
CA LEU A 62 14.02 2.35 4.11
C LEU A 62 14.68 3.66 4.60
N PRO A 63 15.62 4.28 3.86
CA PRO A 63 16.21 5.55 4.29
C PRO A 63 15.17 6.67 4.44
N GLN A 64 14.34 6.86 3.40
CA GLN A 64 13.29 7.88 3.41
C GLN A 64 12.23 7.58 4.46
N TYR A 65 11.82 6.31 4.59
CA TYR A 65 10.88 5.90 5.62
C TYR A 65 11.41 6.22 7.03
N THR A 66 12.67 5.88 7.30
CA THR A 66 13.31 6.13 8.60
C THR A 66 13.39 7.62 8.90
N GLU A 67 13.71 8.45 7.91
CA GLU A 67 13.71 9.91 8.03
C GLU A 67 12.33 10.45 8.42
N THR A 68 11.28 10.09 7.66
CA THR A 68 9.90 10.52 7.96
C THR A 68 9.47 10.07 9.36
N MET A 69 9.65 8.79 9.71
CA MET A 69 9.18 8.27 11.00
C MET A 69 9.88 8.91 12.19
N ASN A 70 11.15 9.32 12.04
CA ASN A 70 11.94 9.92 13.12
C ASN A 70 11.76 11.43 13.24
N SER A 71 11.62 12.13 12.11
CA SER A 71 11.69 13.61 12.06
C SER A 71 10.34 14.28 11.83
N SER A 72 9.42 13.61 11.12
CA SER A 72 8.16 14.20 10.71
C SER A 72 7.08 13.96 11.75
N ARG A 73 6.28 15.00 12.01
CA ARG A 73 5.14 14.95 12.93
C ARG A 73 3.91 14.40 12.22
N LEU A 74 3.14 13.57 12.91
CA LEU A 74 1.80 13.15 12.50
C LEU A 74 0.85 14.36 12.42
N ILE A 75 0.20 14.55 11.27
CA ILE A 75 -0.76 15.63 11.01
C ILE A 75 -2.20 15.13 11.07
N ASP A 76 -2.51 14.07 10.34
CA ASP A 76 -3.83 13.48 10.26
C ASP A 76 -3.74 11.95 10.17
N PHE A 77 -4.87 11.29 10.40
CA PHE A 77 -4.97 9.84 10.25
C PHE A 77 -6.41 9.41 9.93
N GLN A 78 -6.54 8.24 9.29
CA GLN A 78 -7.82 7.57 9.06
C GLN A 78 -7.67 6.08 9.32
N TYR A 79 -8.72 5.44 9.83
CA TYR A 79 -8.72 4.00 10.08
C TYR A 79 -9.94 3.33 9.44
N LYS A 80 -9.69 2.36 8.57
CA LYS A 80 -10.73 1.60 7.86
C LYS A 80 -10.26 0.18 7.63
N GLY A 81 -11.08 -0.80 8.02
CA GLY A 81 -10.84 -2.21 7.67
C GLY A 81 -9.50 -2.78 8.16
N GLN A 82 -9.01 -2.36 9.34
CA GLN A 82 -7.68 -2.70 9.88
C GLN A 82 -6.50 -2.07 9.14
N THR A 83 -6.75 -1.09 8.29
CA THR A 83 -5.73 -0.24 7.69
C THR A 83 -5.75 1.11 8.39
N LEU A 84 -4.59 1.52 8.93
CA LEU A 84 -4.36 2.86 9.46
C LEU A 84 -3.59 3.67 8.42
N GLU A 85 -4.20 4.71 7.90
CA GLU A 85 -3.56 5.73 7.08
C GLU A 85 -3.08 6.87 7.98
N VAL A 86 -1.85 7.33 7.75
CA VAL A 86 -1.22 8.43 8.50
C VAL A 86 -0.60 9.42 7.53
N GLY A 87 -0.94 10.70 7.67
CA GLY A 87 -0.27 11.81 7.00
C GLY A 87 0.72 12.53 7.92
N PHE A 88 1.82 12.97 7.33
CA PHE A 88 2.95 13.57 8.02
C PHE A 88 3.22 15.01 7.55
N ALA A 89 3.91 15.78 8.39
CA ALA A 89 4.19 17.20 8.16
C ALA A 89 5.08 17.48 6.93
N ASP A 90 5.88 16.50 6.53
CA ASP A 90 6.70 16.50 5.29
C ASP A 90 5.87 16.23 4.02
N GLY A 91 4.54 16.11 4.15
CA GLY A 91 3.62 15.82 3.05
C GLY A 91 3.57 14.35 2.64
N SER A 92 4.34 13.48 3.29
CA SER A 92 4.28 12.04 3.04
C SER A 92 3.03 11.41 3.67
N ARG A 93 2.59 10.30 3.09
CA ARG A 93 1.43 9.53 3.57
C ARG A 93 1.72 8.05 3.52
N TYR A 94 1.42 7.34 4.60
CA TYR A 94 1.67 5.91 4.74
C TYR A 94 0.41 5.17 5.19
N GLU A 95 0.20 3.98 4.62
CA GLU A 95 -0.77 3.01 5.08
C GLU A 95 -0.05 1.94 5.90
N PHE A 96 -0.64 1.53 7.02
CA PHE A 96 -0.21 0.44 7.88
C PHE A 96 -1.31 -0.62 7.93
N PHE A 97 -1.01 -1.83 7.48
CA PHE A 97 -1.96 -2.92 7.34
C PHE A 97 -2.01 -3.80 8.58
N GLY A 98 -3.20 -4.37 8.83
CA GLY A 98 -3.42 -5.32 9.91
C GLY A 98 -3.29 -4.69 11.30
N VAL A 99 -3.51 -3.38 11.43
CA VAL A 99 -3.53 -2.69 12.71
C VAL A 99 -4.79 -3.11 13.48
N PRO A 100 -4.68 -3.84 14.60
CA PRO A 100 -5.84 -4.32 15.33
C PRO A 100 -6.65 -3.15 15.90
N LYS A 101 -7.97 -3.30 15.95
CA LYS A 101 -8.87 -2.28 16.52
C LYS A 101 -8.48 -1.90 17.96
N SER A 102 -7.95 -2.84 18.73
CA SER A 102 -7.45 -2.59 20.10
C SER A 102 -6.24 -1.65 20.14
N ILE A 103 -5.32 -1.75 19.18
CA ILE A 103 -4.18 -0.83 19.03
C ILE A 103 -4.67 0.54 18.56
N TYR A 104 -5.55 0.58 17.58
CA TYR A 104 -6.15 1.83 17.10
C TYR A 104 -6.89 2.60 18.21
N ASN A 105 -7.71 1.91 19.01
CA ASN A 105 -8.41 2.54 20.13
C ASN A 105 -7.46 3.14 21.17
N LYS A 106 -6.30 2.52 21.42
CA LYS A 106 -5.28 3.09 22.31
C LYS A 106 -4.57 4.28 21.66
N PHE A 107 -4.33 4.21 20.35
CA PHE A 107 -3.71 5.29 19.58
C PHE A 107 -4.57 6.57 19.60
N ILE A 108 -5.86 6.49 19.25
CA ILE A 108 -6.74 7.66 19.19
C ILE A 108 -6.98 8.32 20.56
N ASN A 109 -6.95 7.53 21.64
CA ASN A 109 -7.12 8.03 23.01
C ASN A 109 -5.80 8.45 23.68
N SER A 110 -4.67 8.33 22.99
CA SER A 110 -3.36 8.71 23.54
C SER A 110 -3.22 10.24 23.58
N ALA A 111 -2.76 10.78 24.70
CA ALA A 111 -2.33 12.18 24.78
C ALA A 111 -1.09 12.48 23.90
N THR A 112 -0.37 11.43 23.47
CA THR A 112 0.79 11.53 22.57
C THR A 112 0.67 10.52 21.42
N PRO A 113 -0.23 10.74 20.43
CA PRO A 113 -0.48 9.79 19.34
C PRO A 113 0.78 9.49 18.53
N ASP A 114 1.60 10.51 18.28
CA ASP A 114 2.85 10.44 17.54
C ASP A 114 3.87 9.47 18.19
N ARG A 115 4.09 9.61 19.50
CA ARG A 115 4.95 8.70 20.28
C ARG A 115 4.37 7.29 20.33
N PHE A 116 3.05 7.16 20.46
CA PHE A 116 2.37 5.88 20.50
C PHE A 116 2.58 5.11 19.17
N ALA A 117 2.36 5.79 18.04
CA ALA A 117 2.47 5.19 16.72
C ALA A 117 3.91 4.72 16.40
N ARG A 118 4.93 5.50 16.77
CA ARG A 118 6.34 5.07 16.66
C ARG A 118 6.64 3.76 17.40
N ARG A 119 6.04 3.57 18.58
CA ARG A 119 6.30 2.40 19.44
C ARG A 119 5.50 1.16 19.05
N HIS A 120 4.30 1.35 18.51
CA HIS A 120 3.32 0.27 18.39
C HIS A 120 2.79 0.03 16.98
N VAL A 121 3.05 0.95 16.05
CA VAL A 121 2.50 0.87 14.69
C VAL A 121 3.62 0.80 13.66
N TYR A 122 4.48 1.81 13.62
CA TYR A 122 5.37 2.04 12.48
C TYR A 122 6.30 0.85 12.20
N HIS A 123 6.90 0.26 13.24
CA HIS A 123 7.82 -0.87 13.08
C HIS A 123 7.18 -2.25 13.27
N SER A 124 5.86 -2.33 13.43
CA SER A 124 5.15 -3.58 13.79
C SER A 124 4.17 -4.06 12.73
N HIS A 125 3.94 -3.24 11.69
CA HIS A 125 2.95 -3.49 10.66
C HIS A 125 3.55 -3.37 9.27
N VAL A 126 3.08 -4.19 8.34
CA VAL A 126 3.37 -4.02 6.92
C VAL A 126 2.84 -2.65 6.51
N TYR A 127 3.66 -1.87 5.82
CA TYR A 127 3.29 -0.53 5.40
C TYR A 127 3.49 -0.34 3.90
N ARG A 128 2.89 0.72 3.35
CA ARG A 128 3.27 1.27 2.05
C ARG A 128 3.16 2.78 2.06
N LYS A 129 3.95 3.44 1.22
CA LYS A 129 3.78 4.85 0.91
C LYS A 129 2.62 5.00 -0.09
N ILE A 130 1.68 5.90 0.18
CA ILE A 130 0.46 6.10 -0.63
C ILE A 130 0.56 7.35 -1.51
N SER A 131 1.55 8.21 -1.29
CA SER A 131 1.79 9.40 -2.10
C SER A 131 3.06 9.30 -2.95
N LYS A 132 2.87 9.31 -4.28
CA LYS A 132 3.50 10.39 -5.06
C LYS A 132 2.65 11.63 -4.76
N ALA A 133 3.30 12.77 -4.49
CA ALA A 133 2.59 14.03 -4.34
C ALA A 133 1.58 14.16 -5.50
N LYS A 134 0.34 14.58 -5.20
CA LYS A 134 -0.51 15.12 -6.26
C LYS A 134 0.32 16.21 -6.92
N GLU A 135 0.71 16.01 -8.17
CA GLU A 135 1.17 17.11 -9.01
C GLU A 135 0.03 18.13 -9.00
N ALA A 136 0.36 19.33 -8.52
CA ALA A 136 -0.51 20.50 -8.57
C ALA A 136 -0.51 21.07 -9.99
#